data_AF-A0A4R4Y0T4-F1
#
_entry.id   AF-A0A4R4Y0T4-F1
#
_cell.length_a   1.000
_cell.length_b   1.000
_cell.length_c   1.000
_cell.angle_alpha   90.00
_cell.angle_beta   90.00
_cell.angle_gamma   90.00
#
_symmetry.space_group_name_H-M   'P 1'
#
loop_
_entity.id
_entity.type
_entity.pdbx_description
1 polymer ?
#
loop_
_entity_poly.entity_id
_entity_poly.type
_entity_poly.pdbx_seq_one_letter_code
_entity_poly.pdbx_strand_id
1 'polypeptide(L)'
;MVQLTYYEPTGQAADSLPPEPRWVPAPDDAHTLRHGYNLADIERLARIAVRAARAQAMDYQDRYEAAWYAIVEGIYTAIDAPDPWELKRLGADAVNRLQQDYGHTWGYDRRNPDAGFEGMRGFRKYWELDRRAHRSCEDGVVDRVALWQIWERLSATHQAMLLALAAYEDPVAASAAVGKRYNTFNTHLKNARREFLTLWHEGETPSRFWGKGDRRRGRRSGVQLLVNRRQQRERRALAEVEPKPAKPPRTHCSNGHRLVPDILTAAGRCKACGRDRSALYRAKKRGAAA
;
A
#
# COMPACT_ATOMS: atom_id res chain seq x y z
N MET A 1 23.33 -21.40 -44.14
CA MET A 1 23.68 -22.48 -43.19
C MET A 1 25.10 -22.19 -42.73
N VAL A 2 25.29 -21.66 -41.51
CA VAL A 2 26.60 -21.30 -40.97
C VAL A 2 27.02 -22.41 -40.02
N GLN A 3 28.02 -23.19 -40.40
CA GLN A 3 28.62 -24.21 -39.54
C GLN A 3 29.47 -23.50 -38.47
N LEU A 4 29.02 -23.59 -37.22
CA LEU A 4 29.82 -23.25 -36.05
C LEU A 4 30.84 -24.37 -35.83
N THR A 5 32.08 -24.12 -36.21
CA THR A 5 33.22 -24.97 -35.82
C THR A 5 33.52 -24.74 -34.34
N TYR A 6 33.17 -25.71 -33.51
CA TYR A 6 33.61 -25.76 -32.12
C TYR A 6 35.11 -26.06 -32.12
N TYR A 7 35.89 -25.16 -31.53
CA TYR A 7 37.30 -25.40 -31.25
C TYR A 7 37.36 -26.38 -30.08
N GLU A 8 37.78 -27.63 -30.33
CA GLU A 8 38.12 -28.55 -29.24
C GLU A 8 39.39 -28.02 -28.56
N PRO A 9 39.36 -27.71 -27.26
CA PRO A 9 40.56 -27.33 -26.55
C PRO A 9 41.48 -28.55 -26.53
N THR A 10 42.61 -28.45 -27.22
CA THR A 10 43.68 -29.43 -27.13
C THR A 10 44.03 -29.61 -25.66
N GLY A 11 43.96 -30.85 -25.17
CA GLY A 11 44.25 -31.23 -23.79
C GLY A 11 45.72 -31.07 -23.42
N GLN A 12 46.24 -29.84 -23.51
CA GLN A 12 47.48 -29.46 -22.84
C GLN A 12 47.20 -29.51 -21.34
N ALA A 13 47.96 -30.37 -20.66
CA ALA A 13 47.90 -30.58 -19.23
C ALA A 13 47.87 -29.23 -18.49
N ALA A 14 46.95 -29.09 -17.53
CA ALA A 14 46.80 -27.89 -16.70
C ALA A 14 48.08 -27.51 -15.91
N ASP A 15 49.09 -28.39 -15.92
CA ASP A 15 50.38 -28.22 -15.24
C ASP A 15 51.41 -27.37 -16.02
N SER A 16 51.13 -26.96 -17.26
CA SER A 16 52.07 -26.15 -18.07
C SER A 16 51.50 -24.81 -18.54
N LEU A 17 50.58 -24.21 -17.78
CA LEU A 17 50.33 -22.78 -17.95
C LEU A 17 51.54 -22.02 -17.38
N PRO A 18 52.17 -21.11 -18.15
CA PRO A 18 53.21 -20.25 -17.59
C PRO A 18 52.63 -19.56 -16.35
N PRO A 19 53.39 -19.43 -15.26
CA PRO A 19 52.92 -18.74 -14.07
C PRO A 19 52.36 -17.38 -14.51
N GLU A 20 51.14 -17.05 -14.07
CA GLU A 20 50.52 -15.80 -14.47
C GLU A 20 51.52 -14.66 -14.25
N PRO A 21 51.69 -13.77 -15.24
CA PRO A 21 52.72 -12.74 -15.15
C PRO A 21 52.49 -11.96 -13.86
N ARG A 22 53.45 -12.08 -12.94
CA ARG A 22 53.47 -11.31 -11.70
C ARG A 22 53.30 -9.85 -12.10
N TRP A 23 52.33 -9.17 -11.51
CA TRP A 23 52.05 -7.78 -11.85
C TRP A 23 53.34 -6.97 -11.81
N VAL A 24 53.62 -6.27 -12.90
CA VAL A 24 54.77 -5.38 -13.05
C VAL A 24 54.22 -3.96 -13.00
N PRO A 25 54.74 -3.08 -12.12
CA PRO A 25 54.33 -1.68 -12.10
C PRO A 25 54.58 -1.07 -13.48
N ALA A 26 53.66 -0.21 -13.93
CA ALA A 26 53.87 0.55 -15.14
C ALA A 26 55.15 1.42 -15.00
N PRO A 27 55.88 1.69 -16.10
CA PRO A 27 57.03 2.59 -16.05
C PRO A 27 56.64 3.94 -15.44
N ASP A 28 57.55 4.52 -14.64
CA ASP A 28 57.34 5.74 -13.85
C ASP A 28 56.66 6.84 -14.70
N ASP A 29 55.36 6.99 -14.48
CA ASP A 29 54.56 8.08 -15.04
C ASP A 29 54.36 9.12 -13.93
N ALA A 30 54.03 10.36 -14.29
CA ALA A 30 53.88 11.50 -13.35
C ALA A 30 52.78 11.29 -12.27
N HIS A 31 52.06 10.16 -12.32
CA HIS A 31 50.97 9.79 -11.44
C HIS A 31 51.23 8.48 -10.69
N THR A 32 52.49 8.22 -10.35
CA THR A 32 52.87 7.09 -9.50
C THR A 32 52.44 7.36 -8.06
N LEU A 33 51.67 6.44 -7.50
CA LEU A 33 51.15 6.42 -6.14
C LEU A 33 52.01 5.48 -5.28
N ARG A 34 51.62 5.28 -4.02
CA ARG A 34 52.32 4.39 -3.09
C ARG A 34 52.44 2.97 -3.67
N HIS A 35 53.57 2.33 -3.40
CA HIS A 35 53.89 0.95 -3.82
C HIS A 35 54.01 0.74 -5.34
N GLY A 36 54.21 1.80 -6.11
CA GLY A 36 54.41 1.74 -7.56
C GLY A 36 53.12 1.54 -8.36
N TYR A 37 51.95 1.63 -7.72
CA TYR A 37 50.68 1.70 -8.43
C TYR A 37 50.51 3.05 -9.09
N ASN A 38 49.86 3.12 -10.25
CA ASN A 38 49.42 4.39 -10.83
C ASN A 38 47.88 4.49 -10.85
N LEU A 39 47.36 5.64 -11.28
CA LEU A 39 45.92 5.84 -11.37
C LEU A 39 45.24 4.84 -12.32
N ALA A 40 45.87 4.52 -13.46
CA ALA A 40 45.34 3.58 -14.45
C ALA A 40 45.20 2.16 -13.89
N ASP A 41 46.13 1.71 -13.04
CA ASP A 41 46.06 0.44 -12.34
C ASP A 41 44.85 0.38 -11.41
N ILE A 42 44.61 1.46 -10.65
CA ILE A 42 43.47 1.56 -9.73
C ILE A 42 42.16 1.54 -10.51
N GLU A 43 42.05 2.33 -11.58
CA GLU A 43 40.84 2.33 -12.42
C GLU A 43 40.58 0.94 -13.01
N ARG A 44 41.62 0.28 -13.50
CA ARG A 44 41.54 -1.09 -14.04
C ARG A 44 41.06 -2.07 -12.97
N LEU A 45 41.68 -2.05 -11.78
CA LEU A 45 41.31 -2.93 -10.67
C LEU A 45 39.89 -2.65 -10.18
N ALA A 46 39.46 -1.39 -10.10
CA ALA A 46 38.10 -1.01 -9.72
C ALA A 46 37.06 -1.55 -10.71
N ARG A 47 37.29 -1.41 -12.03
CA ARG A 47 36.38 -1.99 -13.05
C ARG A 47 36.29 -3.50 -12.96
N ILE A 48 37.42 -4.19 -12.71
CA ILE A 48 37.46 -5.64 -12.51
C ILE A 48 36.71 -6.04 -11.23
N ALA A 49 36.90 -5.29 -10.14
CA ALA A 49 36.22 -5.52 -8.87
C ALA A 49 34.69 -5.35 -8.99
N VAL A 50 34.21 -4.30 -9.68
CA VAL A 50 32.78 -4.08 -9.95
C VAL A 50 32.17 -5.25 -10.73
N ARG A 51 32.88 -5.77 -11.74
CA ARG A 51 32.42 -6.95 -12.50
C ARG A 51 32.39 -8.24 -11.68
N ALA A 52 33.29 -8.36 -10.70
CA ALA A 52 33.36 -9.52 -9.81
C ALA A 52 32.33 -9.47 -8.67
N ALA A 53 31.83 -8.28 -8.31
CA ALA A 53 30.84 -8.10 -7.26
C ALA A 53 29.45 -8.63 -7.66
N ARG A 54 28.66 -9.06 -6.66
CA ARG A 54 27.31 -9.60 -6.87
C ARG A 54 26.21 -8.51 -6.93
N ALA A 55 26.59 -7.25 -6.77
CA ALA A 55 25.68 -6.10 -6.70
C ALA A 55 25.25 -5.60 -8.08
N GLN A 56 24.44 -6.36 -8.82
CA GLN A 56 24.01 -5.93 -10.16
C GLN A 56 22.90 -4.86 -10.18
N ALA A 57 22.13 -4.73 -9.09
CA ALA A 57 20.96 -3.84 -9.03
C ALA A 57 21.27 -2.37 -8.67
N MET A 58 22.54 -2.01 -8.53
CA MET A 58 22.98 -0.64 -8.21
C MET A 58 23.49 0.09 -9.45
N ASP A 59 23.48 1.42 -9.39
CA ASP A 59 24.13 2.24 -10.42
C ASP A 59 25.60 1.84 -10.58
N TYR A 60 26.10 1.88 -11.82
CA TYR A 60 27.47 1.48 -12.09
C TYR A 60 28.48 2.44 -11.45
N GLN A 61 28.18 3.75 -11.42
CA GLN A 61 29.06 4.78 -10.89
C GLN A 61 29.26 4.60 -9.38
N ASP A 62 28.17 4.42 -8.62
CA ASP A 62 28.25 4.20 -7.16
C ASP A 62 29.12 2.98 -6.80
N ARG A 63 28.99 1.91 -7.59
CA ARG A 63 29.79 0.69 -7.40
C ARG A 63 31.26 0.93 -7.74
N TYR A 64 31.51 1.64 -8.84
CA TYR A 64 32.85 1.98 -9.26
C TYR A 64 33.55 2.85 -8.22
N GLU A 65 32.90 3.90 -7.73
CA GLU A 65 33.44 4.79 -6.71
C GLU A 65 33.73 4.03 -5.41
N ALA A 66 32.80 3.20 -4.92
CA ALA A 66 33.02 2.39 -3.72
C ALA A 66 34.20 1.41 -3.86
N ALA A 67 34.32 0.74 -5.01
CA ALA A 67 35.46 -0.12 -5.30
C ALA A 67 36.77 0.68 -5.36
N TRP A 68 36.75 1.83 -6.05
CA TRP A 68 37.91 2.71 -6.20
C TRP A 68 38.40 3.21 -4.84
N TYR A 69 37.51 3.75 -3.99
CA TYR A 69 37.87 4.24 -2.66
C TYR A 69 38.48 3.14 -1.78
N ALA A 70 37.89 1.95 -1.77
CA ALA A 70 38.39 0.83 -0.98
C ALA A 70 39.78 0.37 -1.45
N ILE A 71 40.03 0.36 -2.76
CA ILE A 71 41.34 0.01 -3.32
C ILE A 71 42.39 1.06 -2.94
N VAL A 72 42.07 2.35 -3.07
CA VAL A 72 42.97 3.44 -2.65
C VAL A 72 43.28 3.35 -1.16
N GLU A 73 42.26 3.18 -0.32
CA GLU A 73 42.43 3.00 1.12
C GLU A 73 43.32 1.79 1.43
N GLY A 74 43.10 0.65 0.75
CA GLY A 74 43.94 -0.55 0.87
C GLY A 74 45.41 -0.30 0.53
N ILE A 75 45.69 0.43 -0.56
CA ILE A 75 47.06 0.80 -0.97
C ILE A 75 47.73 1.69 0.09
N TYR A 76 47.01 2.67 0.63
CA TYR A 76 47.59 3.63 1.59
C TYR A 76 47.67 3.10 3.03
N THR A 77 46.89 2.09 3.39
CA THR A 77 46.95 1.44 4.72
C THR A 77 47.96 0.30 4.78
N ALA A 78 48.29 -0.33 3.65
CA ALA A 78 49.27 -1.42 3.60
C ALA A 78 50.71 -0.93 3.87
N ILE A 79 51.42 -1.65 4.74
CA ILE A 79 52.83 -1.40 5.06
C ILE A 79 53.71 -1.77 3.87
N ASP A 80 53.52 -2.98 3.33
CA ASP A 80 54.17 -3.51 2.12
C ASP A 80 53.27 -3.35 0.89
N ALA A 81 53.83 -3.56 -0.30
CA ALA A 81 53.07 -3.52 -1.55
C ALA A 81 51.99 -4.62 -1.56
N PRO A 82 50.69 -4.26 -1.52
CA PRO A 82 49.61 -5.25 -1.49
C PRO A 82 49.55 -6.02 -2.81
N ASP A 83 49.07 -7.26 -2.79
CA ASP A 83 48.89 -8.02 -4.02
C ASP A 83 47.66 -7.49 -4.81
N PRO A 84 47.72 -7.34 -6.16
CA PRO A 84 46.58 -6.86 -6.93
C PRO A 84 45.31 -7.70 -6.78
N TRP A 85 45.44 -9.01 -6.52
CA TRP A 85 44.28 -9.86 -6.26
C TRP A 85 43.58 -9.50 -4.95
N GLU A 86 44.35 -9.16 -3.91
CA GLU A 86 43.81 -8.70 -2.63
C GLU A 86 43.08 -7.36 -2.79
N LEU A 87 43.64 -6.42 -3.54
CA LEU A 87 43.00 -5.15 -3.85
C LEU A 87 41.68 -5.34 -4.62
N LYS A 88 41.67 -6.21 -5.63
CA LYS A 88 40.44 -6.55 -6.37
C LYS A 88 39.38 -7.12 -5.43
N ARG A 89 39.75 -8.06 -4.54
CA ARG A 89 38.83 -8.65 -3.56
C ARG A 89 38.29 -7.58 -2.62
N LEU A 90 39.16 -6.72 -2.11
CA LEU A 90 38.79 -5.60 -1.22
C LEU A 90 37.77 -4.66 -1.88
N GLY A 91 37.98 -4.30 -3.14
CA GLY A 91 37.04 -3.50 -3.92
C GLY A 91 35.68 -4.19 -4.13
N ALA A 92 35.69 -5.49 -4.44
CA ALA A 92 34.45 -6.25 -4.63
C ALA A 92 33.66 -6.37 -3.30
N ASP A 93 34.36 -6.56 -2.18
CA ASP A 93 33.75 -6.62 -0.85
C ASP A 93 33.16 -5.27 -0.43
N ALA A 94 33.81 -4.15 -0.78
CA ALA A 94 33.25 -2.81 -0.55
C ALA A 94 31.95 -2.59 -1.32
N VAL A 95 31.89 -3.00 -2.59
CA VAL A 95 30.66 -2.93 -3.39
C VAL A 95 29.54 -3.79 -2.80
N ASN A 96 29.87 -5.01 -2.35
CA ASN A 96 28.89 -5.89 -1.71
C ASN A 96 28.37 -5.31 -0.39
N ARG A 97 29.23 -4.66 0.42
CA ARG A 97 28.83 -3.96 1.66
C ARG A 97 27.92 -2.78 1.35
N LEU A 98 28.27 -1.94 0.38
CA LEU A 98 27.43 -0.83 -0.06
C LEU A 98 26.02 -1.33 -0.44
N GLN A 99 25.94 -2.43 -1.21
CA GLN A 99 24.65 -3.04 -1.56
C GLN A 99 23.86 -3.50 -0.33
N GLN A 100 24.53 -4.08 0.67
CA GLN A 100 23.89 -4.49 1.93
C GLN A 100 23.36 -3.29 2.70
N ASP A 101 24.11 -2.19 2.76
CA ASP A 101 23.72 -0.95 3.43
C ASP A 101 22.53 -0.28 2.74
N TYR A 102 22.53 -0.26 1.40
CA TYR A 102 21.36 0.13 0.62
C TYR A 102 20.17 -0.78 0.92
N GLY A 103 20.38 -2.10 0.93
CA GLY A 103 19.33 -3.07 1.24
C GLY A 103 18.77 -2.94 2.66
N HIS A 104 19.59 -2.56 3.63
CA HIS A 104 19.19 -2.30 5.01
C HIS A 104 18.40 -1.00 5.12
N THR A 105 18.89 0.08 4.53
CA THR A 105 18.30 1.42 4.61
C THR A 105 16.96 1.49 3.86
N TRP A 106 16.91 0.95 2.64
CA TRP A 106 15.75 1.06 1.75
C TRP A 106 14.81 -0.15 1.82
N GLY A 107 15.24 -1.24 2.47
CA GLY A 107 14.44 -2.42 2.75
C GLY A 107 14.29 -3.35 1.56
N TYR A 108 15.26 -4.25 1.38
CA TYR A 108 15.27 -5.27 0.33
C TYR A 108 14.29 -6.43 0.61
N ASP A 109 13.58 -6.93 -0.41
CA ASP A 109 12.82 -8.17 -0.28
C ASP A 109 13.76 -9.38 -0.41
N ARG A 110 14.20 -9.92 0.73
CA ARG A 110 15.05 -11.12 0.81
C ARG A 110 14.47 -12.34 0.09
N ARG A 111 13.17 -12.38 -0.17
CA ARG A 111 12.51 -13.52 -0.83
C ARG A 111 12.42 -13.37 -2.34
N ASN A 112 12.59 -12.16 -2.88
CA ASN A 112 12.57 -11.93 -4.31
C ASN A 112 13.59 -10.83 -4.70
N PRO A 113 14.87 -11.20 -4.85
CA PRO A 113 15.95 -10.27 -5.19
C PRO A 113 15.72 -9.53 -6.52
N ASP A 114 15.03 -10.19 -7.45
CA ASP A 114 14.81 -9.69 -8.81
C ASP A 114 13.58 -8.78 -8.93
N ALA A 115 12.84 -8.58 -7.84
CA ALA A 115 11.60 -7.79 -7.86
C ALA A 115 11.80 -6.29 -8.12
N GLY A 116 13.06 -5.84 -8.23
CA GLY A 116 13.42 -4.44 -8.42
C GLY A 116 13.00 -3.53 -7.25
N PHE A 117 13.14 -2.22 -7.45
CA PHE A 117 12.77 -1.19 -6.46
C PHE A 117 11.28 -1.25 -6.08
N GLU A 118 10.40 -1.66 -6.99
CA GLU A 118 8.96 -1.70 -6.77
C GLU A 118 8.48 -2.90 -5.91
N GLY A 119 9.25 -3.99 -5.88
CA GLY A 119 8.94 -5.18 -5.10
C GLY A 119 9.18 -5.04 -3.59
N MET A 120 9.87 -3.98 -3.18
CA MET A 120 10.36 -3.78 -1.82
C MET A 120 9.23 -3.36 -0.88
N ARG A 121 8.83 -4.24 0.05
CA ARG A 121 7.85 -3.89 1.11
C ARG A 121 8.29 -2.72 1.98
N GLY A 122 9.60 -2.57 2.22
CA GLY A 122 10.17 -1.48 3.02
C GLY A 122 10.08 -0.14 2.30
N PHE A 123 10.57 -0.07 1.06
CA PHE A 123 10.42 1.07 0.17
C PHE A 123 8.96 1.46 -0.05
N ARG A 124 8.10 0.48 -0.35
CA ARG A 124 6.67 0.69 -0.46
C ARG A 124 6.07 1.15 0.86
N LYS A 125 6.57 0.71 2.02
CA LYS A 125 6.14 1.22 3.32
C LYS A 125 6.65 2.63 3.57
N TYR A 126 7.89 2.97 3.21
CA TYR A 126 8.42 4.33 3.31
C TYR A 126 7.58 5.29 2.47
N TRP A 127 7.36 4.99 1.19
CA TRP A 127 6.55 5.83 0.31
C TRP A 127 5.05 5.71 0.58
N GLU A 128 4.51 4.58 1.04
CA GLU A 128 3.12 4.52 1.50
C GLU A 128 2.95 5.20 2.85
N LEU A 129 3.98 5.32 3.69
CA LEU A 129 3.92 6.10 4.94
C LEU A 129 4.09 7.58 4.66
N ASP A 130 4.98 7.95 3.74
CA ASP A 130 5.14 9.31 3.24
C ASP A 130 3.86 9.78 2.51
N ARG A 131 3.27 8.92 1.66
CA ARG A 131 1.94 9.16 1.06
C ARG A 131 0.80 9.07 2.05
N ARG A 132 0.93 8.30 3.14
CA ARG A 132 -0.01 8.37 4.26
C ARG A 132 0.42 9.56 5.11
N ALA A 133 0.24 10.76 4.55
CA ALA A 133 0.30 12.05 5.23
C ALA A 133 0.69 11.85 6.69
N HIS A 134 2.01 11.76 6.95
CA HIS A 134 2.47 11.99 8.31
C HIS A 134 1.78 13.28 8.66
N ARG A 135 0.88 13.27 9.67
CA ARG A 135 0.06 14.42 9.99
C ARG A 135 1.02 15.59 10.11
N SER A 136 1.13 16.39 9.06
CA SER A 136 2.00 17.54 9.07
C SER A 136 1.47 18.36 10.25
N CYS A 137 2.31 19.12 10.93
CA CYS A 137 1.76 20.08 11.90
C CYS A 137 0.67 20.95 11.24
N GLU A 138 0.76 21.11 9.91
CA GLU A 138 -0.24 21.70 9.04
C GLU A 138 -1.58 20.96 9.04
N ASP A 139 -1.65 19.63 9.11
CA ASP A 139 -2.95 18.90 9.15
C ASP A 139 -3.75 19.30 10.39
N GLY A 140 -3.09 19.45 11.54
CA GLY A 140 -3.76 19.91 12.76
C GLY A 140 -4.24 21.36 12.67
N VAL A 141 -3.50 22.22 11.96
CA VAL A 141 -3.87 23.61 11.71
C VAL A 141 -5.03 23.69 10.70
N VAL A 142 -4.93 22.95 9.60
CA VAL A 142 -5.95 22.84 8.55
C VAL A 142 -7.24 22.29 9.14
N ASP A 143 -7.19 21.20 9.92
CA ASP A 143 -8.36 20.63 10.58
C ASP A 143 -9.03 21.62 11.52
N ARG A 144 -8.25 22.37 12.30
CA ARG A 144 -8.79 23.36 13.24
C ARG A 144 -9.42 24.55 12.51
N VAL A 145 -8.76 25.07 11.48
CA VAL A 145 -9.27 26.21 10.68
C VAL A 145 -10.51 25.79 9.90
N ALA A 146 -10.46 24.65 9.21
CA ALA A 146 -11.59 24.10 8.46
C ALA A 146 -12.79 23.82 9.37
N LEU A 147 -12.56 23.28 10.57
CA LEU A 147 -13.62 23.07 11.55
C LEU A 147 -14.36 24.38 11.84
N TRP A 148 -13.66 25.48 12.13
CA TRP A 148 -14.30 26.78 12.42
C TRP A 148 -15.09 27.32 11.23
N GLN A 149 -14.53 27.24 10.02
CA GLN A 149 -15.21 27.69 8.80
C GLN A 149 -16.47 26.87 8.48
N ILE A 150 -16.41 25.55 8.66
CA ILE A 150 -17.53 24.64 8.43
C ILE A 150 -18.58 24.79 9.54
N TRP A 151 -18.14 25.01 10.79
CA TRP A 151 -19.02 25.10 11.94
C TRP A 151 -20.05 26.20 11.77
N GLU A 152 -19.64 27.39 11.36
CA GLU A 152 -20.52 28.54 11.12
C GLU A 152 -21.57 28.29 10.03
N ARG A 153 -21.26 27.43 9.06
CA ARG A 153 -22.14 27.11 7.93
C ARG A 153 -23.09 25.95 8.19
N LEU A 154 -22.83 25.18 9.25
CA LEU A 154 -23.63 24.03 9.63
C LEU A 154 -24.95 24.49 10.24
N SER A 155 -26.06 23.80 9.98
CA SER A 155 -27.33 24.14 10.63
C SER A 155 -27.23 24.05 12.17
N ALA A 156 -27.89 24.96 12.90
CA ALA A 156 -27.86 24.99 14.37
C ALA A 156 -28.30 23.65 15.01
N THR A 157 -29.24 22.94 14.36
CA THR A 157 -29.64 21.60 14.81
C THR A 157 -28.50 20.60 14.70
N HIS A 158 -27.73 20.62 13.61
CA HIS A 158 -26.60 19.72 13.41
C HIS A 158 -25.42 20.08 14.31
N GLN A 159 -25.17 21.37 14.55
CA GLN A 159 -24.19 21.84 15.53
C GLN A 159 -24.50 21.26 16.92
N ALA A 160 -25.76 21.37 17.37
CA ALA A 160 -26.20 20.82 18.66
C ALA A 160 -26.00 19.30 18.77
N MET A 161 -26.26 18.53 17.70
CA MET A 161 -26.02 17.08 17.74
C MET A 161 -24.54 16.74 17.87
N LEU A 162 -23.67 17.45 17.13
CA LEU A 162 -22.23 17.21 17.13
C LEU A 162 -21.60 17.65 18.46
N LEU A 163 -22.01 18.79 19.01
CA LEU A 163 -21.59 19.25 20.35
C LEU A 163 -22.00 18.27 21.43
N ALA A 164 -23.26 17.79 21.41
CA ALA A 164 -23.71 16.81 22.38
C ALA A 164 -22.92 15.51 22.28
N LEU A 165 -22.62 15.02 21.07
CA LEU A 165 -21.81 13.82 20.93
C LEU A 165 -20.37 14.03 21.42
N ALA A 166 -19.78 15.21 21.18
CA ALA A 166 -18.44 15.54 21.65
C ALA A 166 -18.37 15.67 23.18
N ALA A 167 -19.42 16.20 23.81
CA ALA A 167 -19.46 16.40 25.26
C ALA A 167 -19.67 15.10 26.05
N TYR A 168 -20.48 14.17 25.53
CA TYR A 168 -20.88 12.96 26.26
C TYR A 168 -20.18 11.68 25.80
N GLU A 169 -19.60 11.66 24.59
CA GLU A 169 -18.98 10.48 23.93
C GLU A 169 -19.89 9.24 23.74
N ASP A 170 -21.10 9.24 24.33
CA ASP A 170 -22.14 8.23 24.19
C ASP A 170 -23.36 8.80 23.45
N PRO A 171 -23.76 8.19 22.31
CA PRO A 171 -24.96 8.59 21.58
C PRO A 171 -26.28 8.53 22.37
N VAL A 172 -26.40 7.65 23.37
CA VAL A 172 -27.62 7.56 24.19
C VAL A 172 -27.70 8.76 25.13
N ALA A 173 -26.65 9.01 25.92
CA ALA A 173 -26.54 10.19 26.78
C ALA A 173 -26.67 11.50 26.00
N ALA A 174 -25.99 11.63 24.86
CA ALA A 174 -26.09 12.80 23.98
C ALA A 174 -27.53 13.02 23.47
N SER A 175 -28.26 11.95 23.15
CA SER A 175 -29.66 12.08 22.70
C SER A 175 -30.58 12.59 23.81
N ALA A 176 -30.36 12.15 25.05
CA ALA A 176 -31.10 12.60 26.22
C ALA A 176 -30.82 14.08 26.51
N ALA A 177 -29.55 14.50 26.45
CA ALA A 177 -29.14 15.89 26.67
C ALA A 177 -29.79 16.87 25.66
N VAL A 178 -29.97 16.45 24.41
CA VAL A 178 -30.62 17.26 23.36
C VAL A 178 -32.15 17.13 23.39
N GLY A 179 -32.72 16.30 24.27
CA GLY A 179 -34.16 16.10 24.37
C GLY A 179 -34.76 15.35 23.17
N LYS A 180 -33.99 14.48 22.50
CA LYS A 180 -34.45 13.72 21.32
C LYS A 180 -34.43 12.22 21.61
N ARG A 181 -35.42 11.50 21.05
CA ARG A 181 -35.40 10.03 21.01
C ARG A 181 -34.15 9.54 20.28
N TYR A 182 -33.54 8.46 20.76
CA TYR A 182 -32.30 7.88 20.22
C TYR A 182 -32.31 7.68 18.69
N ASN A 183 -33.39 7.13 18.13
CA ASN A 183 -33.50 6.90 16.68
C ASN A 183 -33.54 8.20 15.87
N THR A 184 -34.21 9.22 16.40
CA THR A 184 -34.28 10.56 15.80
C THR A 184 -32.92 11.25 15.88
N PHE A 185 -32.25 11.18 17.04
CA PHE A 185 -30.89 11.67 17.22
C PHE A 185 -29.91 11.03 16.23
N ASN A 186 -29.92 9.71 16.09
CA ASN A 186 -29.06 8.99 15.13
C ASN A 186 -29.33 9.38 13.68
N THR A 187 -30.58 9.71 13.34
CA THR A 187 -30.94 10.17 11.99
C THR A 187 -30.38 11.58 11.74
N HIS A 188 -30.53 12.50 12.70
CA HIS A 188 -29.92 13.83 12.61
C HIS A 188 -28.40 13.77 12.61
N LEU A 189 -27.78 12.91 13.42
CA LEU A 189 -26.32 12.76 13.44
C LEU A 189 -25.78 12.26 12.09
N LYS A 190 -26.47 11.32 11.44
CA LYS A 190 -26.11 10.89 10.07
C LYS A 190 -26.20 12.04 9.07
N ASN A 191 -27.22 12.88 9.17
CA ASN A 191 -27.40 14.04 8.28
C ASN A 191 -26.35 15.13 8.58
N ALA A 192 -26.10 15.43 9.85
CA ALA A 192 -25.05 16.35 10.29
C ALA A 192 -23.68 15.95 9.74
N ARG A 193 -23.30 14.67 9.85
CA ARG A 193 -22.03 14.19 9.30
C ARG A 193 -21.98 14.26 7.77
N ARG A 194 -23.12 14.11 7.07
CA ARG A 194 -23.20 14.28 5.62
C ARG A 194 -23.00 15.72 5.21
N GLU A 195 -23.70 16.63 5.86
CA GLU A 195 -23.56 18.07 5.62
C GLU A 195 -22.14 18.54 5.90
N PHE A 196 -21.56 18.13 7.03
CA PHE A 196 -20.16 18.41 7.36
C PHE A 196 -19.21 17.91 6.27
N LEU A 197 -19.38 16.67 5.80
CA LEU A 197 -18.53 16.12 4.74
C LEU A 197 -18.71 16.84 3.40
N THR A 198 -19.93 17.28 3.08
CA THR A 198 -20.20 18.08 1.87
C THR A 198 -19.50 19.43 1.95
N LEU A 199 -19.55 20.10 3.09
CA LEU A 199 -18.85 21.38 3.31
C LEU A 199 -17.33 21.20 3.33
N TRP A 200 -16.84 20.09 3.89
CA TRP A 200 -15.42 19.75 3.91
C TRP A 200 -14.81 19.59 2.51
N HIS A 201 -15.60 19.08 1.57
CA HIS A 201 -15.18 18.84 0.19
C HIS A 201 -15.78 19.86 -0.80
N GLU A 202 -16.14 21.07 -0.34
CA GLU A 202 -16.66 22.08 -1.25
C GLU A 202 -15.63 22.39 -2.35
N GLY A 203 -15.99 22.14 -3.62
CA GLY A 203 -15.11 22.26 -4.78
C GLY A 203 -14.58 20.92 -5.33
N GLU A 204 -14.74 19.82 -4.60
CA GLU A 204 -14.37 18.47 -5.03
C GLU A 204 -15.58 17.53 -5.01
N THR A 205 -15.55 16.46 -5.82
CA THR A 205 -16.54 15.38 -5.65
C THR A 205 -16.19 14.61 -4.37
N PRO A 206 -17.02 14.62 -3.31
CA PRO A 206 -16.64 14.04 -2.03
C PRO A 206 -16.25 12.58 -2.19
N SER A 207 -15.12 12.19 -1.60
CA SER A 207 -14.77 10.77 -1.51
C SER A 207 -15.88 10.02 -0.75
N ARG A 208 -16.07 8.73 -1.05
CA ARG A 208 -17.09 7.93 -0.34
C ARG A 208 -16.88 8.07 1.16
N PHE A 209 -17.97 8.36 1.88
CA PHE A 209 -18.03 8.51 3.33
C PHE A 209 -17.04 7.56 4.03
N TRP A 210 -16.29 8.08 4.99
CA TRP A 210 -15.27 7.41 5.81
C TRP A 210 -15.81 6.22 6.65
N GLY A 211 -16.95 5.64 6.28
CA GLY A 211 -17.64 4.53 6.91
C GLY A 211 -17.34 3.18 6.26
N LYS A 212 -16.88 2.25 7.11
CA LYS A 212 -16.54 0.82 6.90
C LYS A 212 -15.20 0.50 6.23
N GLY A 213 -14.48 1.48 5.67
CA GLY A 213 -13.13 1.26 5.15
C GLY A 213 -12.08 1.06 6.26
N ASP A 214 -12.28 1.75 7.39
CA ASP A 214 -11.30 1.85 8.48
C ASP A 214 -11.79 1.29 9.83
N ARG A 215 -12.77 0.38 9.81
CA ARG A 215 -12.77 -0.64 10.86
C ARG A 215 -11.63 -1.56 10.54
N ARG A 216 -10.41 -1.21 10.97
CA ARG A 216 -9.25 -2.10 11.05
C ARG A 216 -9.29 -3.17 9.97
N ARG A 217 -8.75 -2.89 8.78
CA ARG A 217 -8.11 -3.97 8.00
C ARG A 217 -6.89 -4.47 8.80
N GLY A 218 -7.10 -4.95 10.03
CA GLY A 218 -6.50 -6.22 10.40
C GLY A 218 -6.92 -7.13 9.27
N ARG A 219 -5.96 -7.43 8.38
CA ARG A 219 -6.12 -8.46 7.36
C ARG A 219 -6.90 -9.58 8.03
N ARG A 220 -8.14 -9.83 7.60
CA ARG A 220 -8.70 -11.16 7.84
C ARG A 220 -7.63 -12.08 7.27
N SER A 221 -6.93 -12.82 8.12
CA SER A 221 -5.87 -13.71 7.67
C SER A 221 -6.49 -14.60 6.57
N GLY A 222 -5.69 -15.05 5.59
CA GLY A 222 -6.21 -15.95 4.57
C GLY A 222 -6.99 -17.13 5.18
N VAL A 223 -6.56 -17.55 6.38
CA VAL A 223 -7.22 -18.53 7.24
C VAL A 223 -8.66 -18.12 7.62
N GLN A 224 -8.91 -16.88 8.07
CA GLN A 224 -10.27 -16.44 8.42
C GLN A 224 -11.24 -16.44 7.22
N LEU A 225 -10.74 -16.11 6.02
CA LEU A 225 -11.53 -16.16 4.79
C LEU A 225 -11.86 -17.60 4.38
N LEU A 226 -10.89 -18.52 4.54
CA LEU A 226 -11.10 -19.94 4.29
C LEU A 226 -12.10 -20.56 5.29
N VAL A 227 -11.99 -20.22 6.58
CA VAL A 227 -12.95 -20.65 7.62
C VAL A 227 -14.36 -20.14 7.31
N ASN A 228 -14.51 -18.86 6.94
CA ASN A 228 -15.82 -18.32 6.57
C ASN A 228 -16.40 -18.99 5.31
N ARG A 229 -15.57 -19.28 4.29
CA ARG A 229 -16.00 -20.01 3.10
C ARG A 229 -16.43 -21.44 3.43
N ARG A 230 -15.68 -22.13 4.30
CA ARG A 230 -16.03 -23.47 4.77
C ARG A 230 -17.37 -23.47 5.53
N GLN A 231 -17.53 -22.58 6.50
CA GLN A 231 -18.80 -22.43 7.23
C GLN A 231 -19.96 -22.08 6.30
N GLN A 232 -19.73 -21.26 5.27
CA GLN A 232 -20.77 -20.93 4.30
C GLN A 232 -21.15 -22.12 3.41
N ARG A 233 -20.18 -22.99 3.05
CA ARG A 233 -20.45 -24.25 2.34
C ARG A 233 -21.19 -25.24 3.22
N GLU A 234 -20.78 -25.40 4.48
CA GLU A 234 -21.46 -26.27 5.45
C GLU A 234 -22.90 -25.80 5.69
N ARG A 235 -23.13 -24.49 5.86
CA ARG A 235 -24.49 -23.94 5.97
C ARG A 235 -25.33 -24.15 4.71
N ARG A 236 -24.72 -24.13 3.52
CA ARG A 236 -25.42 -24.41 2.27
C ARG A 236 -25.74 -25.89 2.14
N ALA A 237 -24.80 -26.77 2.45
CA ALA A 237 -25.03 -28.21 2.46
C ALA A 237 -26.13 -28.59 3.47
N LEU A 238 -26.10 -28.03 4.67
CA LEU A 238 -27.16 -28.23 5.66
C LEU A 238 -28.51 -27.66 5.18
N ALA A 239 -28.53 -26.49 4.55
CA ALA A 239 -29.74 -25.90 3.98
C ALA A 239 -30.25 -26.60 2.70
N GLU A 240 -29.44 -27.46 2.08
CA GLU A 240 -29.78 -28.27 0.91
C GLU A 240 -30.33 -29.64 1.33
N VAL A 241 -29.87 -30.17 2.47
CA VAL A 241 -30.39 -31.40 3.10
C VAL A 241 -31.73 -31.15 3.80
N GLU A 242 -31.94 -29.97 4.40
CA GLU A 242 -33.22 -29.60 5.02
C GLU A 242 -34.06 -28.76 4.04
N PRO A 243 -35.15 -29.30 3.45
CA PRO A 243 -36.05 -28.50 2.66
C PRO A 243 -36.61 -27.40 3.55
N LYS A 244 -36.20 -26.16 3.26
CA LYS A 244 -36.57 -24.98 4.02
C LYS A 244 -38.09 -24.99 4.20
N PRO A 245 -38.62 -24.96 5.44
CA PRO A 245 -40.06 -25.01 5.65
C PRO A 245 -40.69 -23.90 4.82
N ALA A 246 -41.68 -24.26 4.00
CA ALA A 246 -42.38 -23.31 3.16
C ALA A 246 -42.82 -22.15 4.06
N LYS A 247 -42.30 -20.96 3.79
CA LYS A 247 -42.66 -19.79 4.58
C LYS A 247 -44.18 -19.68 4.52
N PRO A 248 -44.87 -19.51 5.66
CA PRO A 248 -46.31 -19.34 5.63
C PRO A 248 -46.63 -18.20 4.66
N PRO A 249 -47.67 -18.36 3.81
CA PRO A 249 -48.05 -17.33 2.87
C PRO A 249 -48.24 -16.02 3.64
N ARG A 250 -47.59 -14.96 3.18
CA ARG A 250 -47.73 -13.65 3.82
C ARG A 250 -49.19 -13.27 3.74
N THR A 251 -49.86 -13.18 4.90
CA THR A 251 -51.27 -12.78 4.97
C THR A 251 -51.45 -11.27 4.85
N HIS A 252 -50.36 -10.50 5.02
CA HIS A 252 -50.38 -9.04 4.97
C HIS A 252 -49.15 -8.49 4.22
N CYS A 253 -49.32 -7.35 3.54
CA CYS A 253 -48.22 -6.60 2.97
C CYS A 253 -47.54 -5.69 4.01
N SER A 254 -46.42 -5.05 3.65
CA SER A 254 -45.70 -4.11 4.53
C SER A 254 -46.53 -2.91 4.99
N ASN A 255 -47.62 -2.60 4.27
CA ASN A 255 -48.52 -1.50 4.58
C ASN A 255 -49.81 -1.99 5.29
N GLY A 256 -49.82 -3.23 5.79
CA GLY A 256 -50.93 -3.76 6.58
C GLY A 256 -52.13 -4.29 5.78
N HIS A 257 -52.14 -4.21 4.44
CA HIS A 257 -53.23 -4.77 3.65
C HIS A 257 -53.22 -6.29 3.68
N ARG A 258 -54.38 -6.89 3.93
CA ARG A 258 -54.59 -8.34 3.82
C ARG A 258 -54.38 -8.79 2.36
N LEU A 259 -53.53 -9.79 2.16
CA LEU A 259 -53.20 -10.36 0.86
C LEU A 259 -54.14 -11.52 0.57
N VAL A 260 -55.23 -11.24 -0.14
CA VAL A 260 -56.08 -12.24 -0.80
C VAL A 260 -55.76 -12.29 -2.30
N PRO A 261 -55.98 -13.42 -3.00
CA PRO A 261 -55.61 -13.60 -4.41
C PRO A 261 -56.04 -12.45 -5.31
N ASP A 262 -57.24 -11.91 -5.11
CA ASP A 262 -57.81 -10.84 -5.92
C ASP A 262 -57.08 -9.50 -5.77
N ILE A 263 -56.40 -9.28 -4.64
CA ILE A 263 -55.67 -8.05 -4.31
C ILE A 263 -54.21 -8.14 -4.78
N LEU A 264 -53.76 -9.28 -5.29
CA LEU A 264 -52.44 -9.43 -5.89
C LEU A 264 -52.46 -9.12 -7.39
N THR A 265 -51.39 -8.51 -7.90
CA THR A 265 -51.11 -8.45 -9.34
C THR A 265 -50.48 -9.76 -9.81
N ALA A 266 -50.42 -9.98 -11.13
CA ALA A 266 -49.68 -11.12 -11.71
C ALA A 266 -48.21 -11.19 -11.26
N ALA A 267 -47.63 -10.07 -10.83
CA ALA A 267 -46.28 -9.98 -10.28
C ALA A 267 -46.22 -10.14 -8.74
N GLY A 268 -47.30 -10.60 -8.09
CA GLY A 268 -47.36 -10.80 -6.64
C GLY A 268 -47.35 -9.51 -5.81
N ARG A 269 -47.65 -8.35 -6.41
CA ARG A 269 -47.67 -7.06 -5.70
C ARG A 269 -49.08 -6.73 -5.21
N CYS A 270 -49.19 -6.11 -4.05
CA CYS A 270 -50.47 -5.65 -3.51
C CYS A 270 -51.05 -4.49 -4.36
N LYS A 271 -52.22 -4.71 -4.97
CA LYS A 271 -52.98 -3.71 -5.73
C LYS A 271 -53.40 -2.51 -4.87
N ALA A 272 -53.72 -2.73 -3.59
CA ALA A 272 -54.06 -1.64 -2.65
C ALA A 272 -52.88 -0.69 -2.45
N CYS A 273 -51.67 -1.19 -2.17
CA CYS A 273 -50.46 -0.36 -2.11
C CYS A 273 -50.15 0.39 -3.42
N GLY A 274 -50.61 -0.13 -4.57
CA GLY A 274 -50.53 0.57 -5.85
C GLY A 274 -51.50 1.75 -5.90
N ARG A 275 -52.74 1.55 -5.48
CA ARG A 275 -53.76 2.59 -5.38
C ARG A 275 -53.37 3.69 -4.41
N ASP A 276 -52.84 3.36 -3.22
CA ASP A 276 -52.42 4.35 -2.24
C ASP A 276 -51.26 5.22 -2.76
N ARG A 277 -50.28 4.60 -3.42
CA ARG A 277 -49.18 5.34 -4.05
C ARG A 277 -49.68 6.29 -5.15
N SER A 278 -50.61 5.82 -5.99
CA SER A 278 -51.23 6.66 -7.01
C SER A 278 -52.06 7.81 -6.40
N ALA A 279 -52.76 7.56 -5.29
CA ALA A 279 -53.50 8.59 -4.57
C ALA A 279 -52.57 9.65 -3.95
N LEU A 280 -51.49 9.22 -3.29
CA LEU A 280 -50.45 10.12 -2.76
C LEU A 280 -49.79 10.95 -3.87
N TYR A 281 -49.51 10.33 -5.02
CA TYR A 281 -48.94 11.04 -6.17
C TYR A 281 -49.90 12.10 -6.72
N ARG A 282 -51.20 11.78 -6.85
CA ARG A 282 -52.23 12.75 -7.28
C ARG A 282 -52.40 13.89 -6.28
N ALA A 283 -52.41 13.59 -4.97
CA ALA A 283 -52.49 14.61 -3.91
C ALA A 283 -51.28 15.55 -3.96
N LYS A 284 -50.06 15.00 -4.09
CA LYS A 284 -48.83 15.79 -4.21
C LYS A 284 -48.84 16.67 -5.47
N LYS A 285 -49.34 16.16 -6.60
CA LYS A 285 -49.45 16.94 -7.85
C LYS A 285 -50.46 18.08 -7.75
N ARG A 286 -51.57 17.89 -7.02
CA ARG A 286 -52.58 18.93 -6.78
C ARG A 286 -52.06 20.03 -5.84
N GLY A 287 -51.34 19.65 -4.77
CA GLY A 287 -50.76 20.60 -3.83
C GLY A 287 -49.53 21.36 -4.34
N ALA A 288 -48.93 20.93 -5.45
CA ALA A 288 -47.81 21.64 -6.10
C ALA A 288 -48.28 22.61 -7.21
N ALA A 289 -49.58 22.64 -7.52
CA ALA A 289 -50.19 23.49 -8.53
C ALA A 289 -51.04 24.64 -7.93
N ALA A 290 -51.04 24.76 -6.61
CA ALA A 290 -51.60 25.86 -5.83
C ALA A 290 -50.44 26.63 -5.20
#